data_AF-A0A353A3M1-F1
#
_entry.id   AF-A0A353A3M1-F1
#
_cell.length_a   1.000
_cell.length_b   1.000
_cell.length_c   1.000
_cell.angle_alpha   90.00
_cell.angle_beta   90.00
_cell.angle_gamma   90.00
#
_symmetry.space_group_name_H-M   'P 1'
#
loop_
_entity.id
_entity.type
_entity.pdbx_description
1 polymer ?
#
loop_
_entity_poly.entity_id
_entity_poly.type
_entity_poly.pdbx_seq_one_letter_code
_entity_poly.pdbx_strand_id
1 'polypeptide(L)'
;MRGNKTCTLLLAMAGCLATEAQVITFEETPAPQVGVWDAWESSPFRTGRLAGNCRVVDNPYPDAGNPSARVLGCQRSLHGSNLYGAMVTLPPEMQFELAPKEQYLHVRIHKPVAGRCLLMVLGKHTGEGWSHQSGDVVQSTRLAMNEAVPGEWTDVVFPMKGAGGIRAHSLVIVFDCESPHRLDAPFVAYMDDIRLGVASPQAGVAAPQASRSAKADAGQGDGMVLVTNSQRNGEVLLADGRPFNAGYRHPQGKPLRVKGVGEQGFTCTAIIVHHGPGRTLSTTFGQAAFQPDGTLVIPGDLLTGDVLIEGVMTERK
;
A
#
# COMPACT_ATOMS: atom_id res chain seq x y z
N MET A 1 61.06 -12.79 38.85
CA MET A 1 60.51 -11.61 38.16
C MET A 1 59.31 -12.06 37.31
N ARG A 2 58.10 -11.69 37.72
CA ARG A 2 56.84 -11.99 37.02
C ARG A 2 56.58 -10.88 35.99
N GLY A 3 56.53 -11.22 34.71
CA GLY A 3 56.15 -10.29 33.64
C GLY A 3 54.62 -10.25 33.50
N ASN A 4 54.01 -9.13 33.89
CA ASN A 4 52.59 -8.87 33.74
C ASN A 4 52.21 -8.76 32.26
N LYS A 5 51.23 -9.55 31.83
CA LYS A 5 50.57 -9.41 30.53
C LYS A 5 49.46 -8.37 30.68
N THR A 6 49.68 -7.16 30.17
CA THR A 6 48.64 -6.14 30.05
C THR A 6 47.72 -6.51 28.89
N CYS A 7 46.49 -6.89 29.22
CA CYS A 7 45.43 -7.16 28.26
C CYS A 7 44.72 -5.84 27.95
N THR A 8 44.95 -5.28 26.76
CA THR A 8 44.25 -4.08 26.31
C THR A 8 42.84 -4.46 25.88
N LEU A 9 41.82 -4.07 26.66
CA LEU A 9 40.42 -4.18 26.27
C LEU A 9 40.13 -3.12 25.19
N LEU A 10 39.85 -3.53 23.96
CA LEU A 10 39.19 -2.69 22.97
C LEU A 10 37.68 -2.70 23.27
N LEU A 11 37.15 -1.57 23.75
CA LEU A 11 35.70 -1.34 23.75
C LEU A 11 35.28 -1.08 22.29
N ALA A 12 34.74 -2.10 21.63
CA ALA A 12 34.00 -1.91 20.39
C ALA A 12 32.65 -1.26 20.74
N MET A 13 32.59 0.07 20.66
CA MET A 13 31.31 0.79 20.65
C MET A 13 30.62 0.45 19.33
N ALA A 14 29.78 -0.60 19.35
CA ALA A 14 28.81 -0.85 18.29
C ALA A 14 27.76 0.26 18.36
N GLY A 15 28.06 1.40 17.74
CA GLY A 15 27.05 2.40 17.42
C GLY A 15 26.02 1.73 16.53
N CYS A 16 24.78 1.60 17.02
CA CYS A 16 23.63 1.47 16.16
C CYS A 16 23.62 2.72 15.29
N LEU A 17 24.17 2.61 14.07
CA LEU A 17 23.88 3.59 13.04
C LEU A 17 22.38 3.45 12.79
N ALA A 18 21.61 4.40 13.32
CA ALA A 18 20.25 4.59 12.86
C ALA A 18 20.36 4.82 11.35
N THR A 19 19.80 3.91 10.55
CA THR A 19 19.66 4.12 9.12
C THR A 19 18.89 5.42 8.95
N GLU A 20 19.53 6.47 8.46
CA GLU A 20 18.82 7.70 8.11
C GLU A 20 17.78 7.34 7.05
N ALA A 21 16.52 7.74 7.29
CA ALA A 21 15.46 7.54 6.32
C ALA A 21 15.85 8.26 5.02
N GLN A 22 15.82 7.56 3.90
CA GLN A 22 15.96 8.23 2.61
C GLN A 22 14.70 9.07 2.38
N VAL A 23 14.90 10.37 2.19
CA VAL A 23 13.81 11.33 1.95
C VAL A 23 13.95 11.85 0.53
N ILE A 24 12.87 11.80 -0.23
CA ILE A 24 12.75 12.45 -1.54
C ILE A 24 11.78 13.61 -1.35
N THR A 25 12.26 14.81 -1.59
CA THR A 25 11.43 16.02 -1.67
C THR A 25 11.33 16.46 -3.13
N PHE A 26 10.73 17.62 -3.38
CA PHE A 26 10.70 18.24 -4.70
C PHE A 26 11.35 19.63 -4.72
N GLU A 27 12.19 19.89 -3.73
CA GLU A 27 12.94 21.14 -3.54
C GLU A 27 14.31 21.10 -4.24
N GLU A 28 14.80 19.91 -4.58
CA GLU A 28 16.14 19.73 -5.13
C GLU A 28 16.26 20.25 -6.57
N THR A 29 17.49 20.59 -6.96
CA THR A 29 17.84 20.93 -8.34
C THR A 29 19.01 20.06 -8.81
N PRO A 30 18.82 19.24 -9.87
CA PRO A 30 17.57 19.01 -10.59
C PRO A 30 16.56 18.26 -9.71
N ALA A 31 15.28 18.58 -9.87
CA ALA A 31 14.20 17.86 -9.21
C ALA A 31 14.14 16.40 -9.73
N PRO A 32 13.60 15.45 -8.93
CA PRO A 32 13.37 14.09 -9.39
C PRO A 32 12.61 14.05 -10.72
N GLN A 33 12.93 13.08 -11.57
CA GLN A 33 12.18 12.88 -12.81
C GLN A 33 10.79 12.33 -12.47
N VAL A 34 9.75 13.00 -12.97
CA VAL A 34 8.35 12.68 -12.66
C VAL A 34 7.55 12.44 -13.93
N GLY A 35 6.44 11.71 -13.79
CA GLY A 35 5.52 11.44 -14.88
C GLY A 35 4.25 10.75 -14.39
N VAL A 36 3.52 10.14 -15.31
CA VAL A 36 2.39 9.28 -14.99
C VAL A 36 2.69 7.85 -15.40
N TRP A 37 2.06 6.89 -14.73
CA TRP A 37 2.16 5.49 -15.10
C TRP A 37 0.84 4.77 -14.85
N ASP A 38 0.59 3.72 -15.62
CA ASP A 38 -0.62 2.92 -15.55
C ASP A 38 -0.28 1.44 -15.73
N ALA A 39 -0.88 0.58 -14.91
CA ALA A 39 -0.67 -0.88 -14.98
C ALA A 39 -1.34 -1.52 -16.20
N TRP A 40 -2.35 -0.86 -16.76
CA TRP A 40 -2.99 -1.32 -17.97
C TRP A 40 -2.08 -1.07 -19.18
N GLU A 41 -1.50 -2.12 -19.75
CA GLU A 41 -0.52 -2.01 -20.84
C GLU A 41 -1.05 -1.27 -22.07
N SER A 42 -2.34 -1.42 -22.39
CA SER A 42 -2.99 -0.70 -23.50
C SER A 42 -3.49 0.70 -23.11
N SER A 43 -3.18 1.18 -21.89
CA SER A 43 -3.53 2.52 -21.44
C SER A 43 -3.07 3.56 -22.46
N PRO A 44 -3.89 4.59 -22.73
CA PRO A 44 -3.50 5.67 -23.64
C PRO A 44 -2.25 6.42 -23.15
N PHE A 45 -1.94 6.36 -21.84
CA PHE A 45 -0.72 6.92 -21.26
C PHE A 45 0.51 6.04 -21.51
N ARG A 46 0.35 4.72 -21.46
CA ARG A 46 1.41 3.74 -21.75
C ARG A 46 1.78 3.70 -23.23
N THR A 47 0.79 3.91 -24.11
CA THR A 47 0.95 3.88 -25.57
C THR A 47 1.33 5.23 -26.16
N GLY A 48 1.45 6.28 -25.34
CA GLY A 48 1.80 7.65 -25.78
C GLY A 48 0.68 8.38 -26.52
N ARG A 49 -0.53 7.81 -26.58
CA ARG A 49 -1.72 8.45 -27.20
C ARG A 49 -2.20 9.65 -26.38
N LEU A 50 -2.01 9.63 -25.06
CA LEU A 50 -2.25 10.76 -24.16
C LEU A 50 -1.00 11.04 -23.32
N ALA A 51 -0.69 12.31 -23.13
CA ALA A 51 0.28 12.75 -22.13
C ALA A 51 -0.45 13.00 -20.80
N GLY A 52 0.10 12.49 -19.70
CA GLY A 52 -0.43 12.74 -18.36
C GLY A 52 0.00 14.10 -17.82
N ASN A 53 -0.86 14.72 -17.02
CA ASN A 53 -0.53 15.96 -16.32
C ASN A 53 0.09 15.63 -14.96
N CYS A 54 1.41 15.53 -14.90
CA CYS A 54 2.18 15.31 -13.68
C CYS A 54 3.46 16.13 -13.72
N ARG A 55 3.66 17.01 -12.73
CA ARG A 55 4.81 17.91 -12.66
C ARG A 55 5.04 18.44 -11.26
N VAL A 56 6.28 18.81 -10.97
CA VAL A 56 6.60 19.59 -9.78
C VAL A 56 6.04 21.00 -9.93
N VAL A 57 5.30 21.47 -8.94
CA VAL A 57 4.63 22.78 -8.89
C VAL A 57 4.89 23.46 -7.54
N ASP A 58 4.57 24.75 -7.46
CA ASP A 58 4.48 25.42 -6.16
C ASP A 58 3.39 24.75 -5.33
N ASN A 59 3.66 24.55 -4.04
CA ASN A 59 2.73 23.98 -3.09
C ASN A 59 1.48 24.87 -3.01
N PRO A 60 0.29 24.39 -3.44
CA PRO A 60 -0.92 25.19 -3.37
C PRO A 60 -1.55 25.22 -1.98
N TYR A 61 -1.12 24.32 -1.07
CA TYR A 61 -1.66 24.16 0.26
C TYR A 61 -0.55 24.13 1.33
N PRO A 62 0.36 25.11 1.41
CA PRO A 62 1.40 25.10 2.42
C PRO A 62 0.78 25.33 3.80
N ASP A 63 1.08 24.43 4.74
CA ASP A 63 0.64 24.54 6.13
C ASP A 63 1.68 23.93 7.09
N ALA A 64 1.36 23.85 8.39
CA ALA A 64 2.24 23.22 9.37
C ALA A 64 2.39 21.70 9.15
N GLY A 65 1.41 21.09 8.48
CA GLY A 65 1.39 19.69 8.09
C GLY A 65 2.25 19.41 6.87
N ASN A 66 2.43 20.36 5.94
CA ASN A 66 3.41 20.36 4.86
C ASN A 66 3.93 21.77 4.51
N PRO A 67 5.08 22.19 5.04
CA PRO A 67 5.62 23.54 4.81
C PRO A 67 6.44 23.69 3.52
N SER A 68 6.64 22.61 2.74
CA SER A 68 7.43 22.65 1.51
C SER A 68 6.91 23.68 0.52
N ALA A 69 7.81 24.35 -0.18
CA ALA A 69 7.49 25.31 -1.24
C ALA A 69 7.08 24.60 -2.54
N ARG A 70 7.57 23.38 -2.77
CA ARG A 70 7.40 22.61 -3.99
C ARG A 70 6.85 21.22 -3.69
N VAL A 71 5.92 20.77 -4.51
CA VAL A 71 5.29 19.45 -4.40
C VAL A 71 5.09 18.84 -5.79
N LEU A 72 4.89 17.53 -5.85
CA LEU A 72 4.49 16.87 -7.09
C LEU A 72 2.97 16.88 -7.22
N GLY A 73 2.45 17.63 -8.19
CA GLY A 73 1.04 17.63 -8.56
C GLY A 73 0.77 16.67 -9.73
N CYS A 74 -0.28 15.87 -9.62
CA CYS A 74 -0.71 14.93 -10.66
C CYS A 74 -2.23 14.92 -10.80
N GLN A 75 -2.71 14.98 -12.04
CA GLN A 75 -4.13 14.86 -12.36
C GLN A 75 -4.55 13.39 -12.43
N ARG A 76 -5.49 12.97 -11.59
CA ARG A 76 -6.24 11.73 -11.79
C ARG A 76 -7.08 11.85 -13.06
N SER A 77 -6.75 11.05 -14.07
CA SER A 77 -7.41 11.07 -15.37
C SER A 77 -8.61 10.10 -15.44
N LEU A 78 -9.68 10.48 -16.14
CA LEU A 78 -10.80 9.59 -16.50
C LEU A 78 -10.39 8.47 -17.49
N HIS A 79 -9.28 8.65 -18.19
CA HIS A 79 -8.77 7.68 -19.17
C HIS A 79 -7.75 6.70 -18.58
N GLY A 80 -7.37 6.90 -17.31
CA GLY A 80 -6.44 6.02 -16.60
C GLY A 80 -7.20 4.92 -15.85
N SER A 81 -6.60 3.73 -15.75
CA SER A 81 -7.19 2.65 -14.95
C SER A 81 -7.26 3.02 -13.46
N ASN A 82 -7.82 2.15 -12.62
CA ASN A 82 -7.72 2.28 -11.16
C ASN A 82 -6.29 2.10 -10.63
N LEU A 83 -5.31 1.78 -11.47
CA LEU A 83 -3.90 1.73 -11.11
C LEU A 83 -3.10 2.82 -11.84
N TYR A 84 -3.77 3.89 -12.29
CA TYR A 84 -3.13 5.08 -12.82
C TYR A 84 -2.63 5.98 -11.69
N GLY A 85 -1.36 6.38 -11.73
CA GLY A 85 -0.75 7.17 -10.65
C GLY A 85 0.39 8.08 -11.09
N ALA A 86 0.86 8.89 -10.15
CA ALA A 86 2.07 9.69 -10.30
C ALA A 86 3.30 8.79 -10.16
N MET A 87 4.20 8.86 -11.13
CA MET A 87 5.47 8.15 -11.11
C MET A 87 6.60 9.10 -10.73
N VAL A 88 7.47 8.64 -9.83
CA VAL A 88 8.77 9.26 -9.52
C VAL A 88 9.85 8.25 -9.88
N THR A 89 10.73 8.62 -10.81
CA THR A 89 11.93 7.86 -11.13
C THR A 89 13.01 8.20 -10.11
N LEU A 90 13.52 7.17 -9.43
CA LEU A 90 14.50 7.32 -8.38
C LEU A 90 15.89 7.55 -8.97
N PRO A 91 16.61 8.61 -8.53
CA PRO A 91 18.03 8.74 -8.79
C PRO A 91 18.79 7.47 -8.36
N PRO A 92 19.86 7.05 -9.07
CA PRO A 92 20.59 5.81 -8.78
C PRO A 92 20.95 5.59 -7.31
N GLU A 93 21.29 6.66 -6.58
CA GLU A 93 21.64 6.68 -5.17
C GLU A 93 20.45 6.48 -4.22
N MET A 94 19.23 6.76 -4.68
CA MET A 94 17.98 6.57 -3.95
C MET A 94 17.28 5.26 -4.33
N GLN A 95 17.82 4.49 -5.27
CA GLN A 95 17.29 3.18 -5.63
C GLN A 95 17.61 2.15 -4.54
N PHE A 96 16.60 1.45 -4.05
CA PHE A 96 16.72 0.54 -2.92
C PHE A 96 16.37 -0.91 -3.30
N GLU A 97 16.77 -1.86 -2.46
CA GLU A 97 16.37 -3.25 -2.63
C GLU A 97 14.97 -3.47 -2.06
N LEU A 98 14.10 -4.13 -2.82
CA LEU A 98 12.83 -4.61 -2.33
C LEU A 98 13.03 -5.88 -1.49
N ALA A 99 13.43 -5.67 -0.23
CA ALA A 99 13.88 -6.72 0.67
C ALA A 99 12.75 -7.69 1.09
N PRO A 100 13.11 -8.93 1.49
CA PRO A 100 12.16 -9.88 2.09
C PRO A 100 11.60 -9.42 3.44
N LYS A 101 12.32 -8.53 4.14
CA LYS A 101 11.88 -7.91 5.38
C LYS A 101 10.90 -6.79 5.05
N GLU A 102 9.78 -6.73 5.78
CA GLU A 102 8.79 -5.66 5.64
C GLU A 102 9.40 -4.31 6.05
N GLN A 103 9.17 -3.32 5.21
CA GLN A 103 9.57 -1.92 5.34
C GLN A 103 8.34 -1.05 5.10
N TYR A 104 8.43 0.24 5.42
CA TYR A 104 7.35 1.18 5.19
C TYR A 104 7.82 2.36 4.34
N LEU A 105 6.94 2.78 3.43
CA LEU A 105 7.06 4.03 2.69
C LEU A 105 6.02 4.99 3.25
N HIS A 106 6.47 6.14 3.73
CA HIS A 106 5.60 7.23 4.11
C HIS A 106 5.58 8.25 2.98
N VAL A 107 4.40 8.75 2.62
CA VAL A 107 4.24 9.76 1.59
C VAL A 107 3.22 10.76 2.11
N ARG A 108 3.58 12.05 2.10
CA ARG A 108 2.63 13.10 2.43
C ARG A 108 1.73 13.33 1.22
N ILE A 109 0.44 13.10 1.35
CA ILE A 109 -0.54 13.18 0.25
C ILE A 109 -1.63 14.19 0.61
N HIS A 110 -1.99 15.04 -0.35
CA HIS A 110 -3.16 15.91 -0.29
C HIS A 110 -4.03 15.68 -1.53
N LYS A 111 -5.28 15.25 -1.32
CA LYS A 111 -6.25 14.98 -2.40
C LYS A 111 -7.66 15.45 -2.03
N PRO A 112 -8.52 15.79 -3.00
CA PRO A 112 -9.85 16.33 -2.72
C PRO A 112 -10.92 15.26 -2.45
N VAL A 113 -10.59 13.97 -2.60
CA VAL A 113 -11.54 12.86 -2.48
C VAL A 113 -11.07 11.81 -1.48
N ALA A 114 -12.02 11.15 -0.83
CA ALA A 114 -11.75 9.97 -0.02
C ALA A 114 -11.40 8.76 -0.91
N GLY A 115 -11.01 7.64 -0.30
CA GLY A 115 -10.68 6.40 -1.01
C GLY A 115 -9.23 5.98 -0.81
N ARG A 116 -8.93 4.75 -1.19
CA ARG A 116 -7.61 4.17 -0.92
C ARG A 116 -6.55 4.69 -1.88
N CYS A 117 -5.36 4.85 -1.32
CA CYS A 117 -4.16 5.02 -2.11
C CYS A 117 -3.47 3.66 -2.29
N LEU A 118 -2.70 3.53 -3.36
CA LEU A 118 -1.94 2.34 -3.66
C LEU A 118 -0.53 2.72 -4.14
N LEU A 119 0.46 1.97 -3.69
CA LEU A 119 1.84 2.04 -4.14
C LEU A 119 2.10 0.89 -5.12
N MET A 120 2.71 1.22 -6.25
CA MET A 120 3.43 0.24 -7.07
C MET A 120 4.92 0.55 -7.06
N VAL A 121 5.73 -0.48 -6.88
CA VAL A 121 7.19 -0.37 -6.99
C VAL A 121 7.59 -0.98 -8.33
N LEU A 122 8.12 -0.15 -9.22
CA LEU A 122 8.70 -0.60 -10.48
C LEU A 122 10.18 -0.88 -10.27
N GLY A 123 10.65 -1.99 -10.82
CA GLY A 123 12.03 -2.40 -10.61
C GLY A 123 12.48 -3.54 -11.48
N LYS A 124 13.73 -3.93 -11.27
CA LYS A 124 14.41 -4.98 -12.03
C LYS A 124 15.13 -5.94 -11.09
N HIS A 125 15.10 -7.23 -11.40
CA HIS A 125 15.89 -8.22 -10.71
C HIS A 125 17.39 -8.02 -10.99
N THR A 126 18.24 -8.09 -9.96
CA THR A 126 19.68 -7.77 -10.05
C THR A 126 20.55 -8.92 -10.54
N GLY A 127 20.02 -10.15 -10.52
CA GLY A 127 20.70 -11.34 -11.04
C GLY A 127 20.84 -11.35 -12.57
N GLU A 128 21.98 -11.86 -13.05
CA GLU A 128 22.39 -11.83 -14.48
C GLU A 128 21.37 -12.42 -15.46
N GLY A 129 20.67 -13.51 -15.07
CA GLY A 129 19.64 -14.14 -15.90
C GLY A 129 18.43 -13.25 -16.24
N TRP A 130 18.31 -12.10 -15.59
CA TRP A 130 17.22 -11.13 -15.77
C TRP A 130 17.66 -9.87 -16.51
N SER A 131 18.80 -9.91 -17.19
CA SER A 131 19.32 -8.77 -17.98
C SER A 131 18.32 -8.24 -19.02
N HIS A 132 17.44 -9.10 -19.54
CA HIS A 132 16.37 -8.78 -20.48
C HIS A 132 15.18 -8.00 -19.87
N GLN A 133 15.01 -8.03 -18.55
CA GLN A 133 13.90 -7.36 -17.88
C GLN A 133 14.10 -5.83 -17.89
N SER A 134 13.05 -5.07 -18.19
CA SER A 134 13.07 -3.61 -18.09
C SER A 134 12.92 -3.14 -16.64
N GLY A 135 13.30 -1.89 -16.36
CA GLY A 135 13.09 -1.26 -15.05
C GLY A 135 11.63 -0.90 -14.75
N ASP A 136 10.75 -0.98 -15.75
CA ASP A 136 9.34 -0.56 -15.67
C ASP A 136 8.38 -1.71 -15.33
N VAL A 137 8.93 -2.84 -14.84
CA VAL A 137 8.15 -3.99 -14.41
C VAL A 137 7.67 -3.77 -12.98
N VAL A 138 6.37 -3.99 -12.73
CA VAL A 138 5.79 -3.95 -11.38
C VAL A 138 6.33 -5.13 -10.57
N GLN A 139 7.07 -4.82 -9.51
CA GLN A 139 7.65 -5.80 -8.60
C GLN A 139 6.82 -5.96 -7.31
N SER A 140 6.05 -4.92 -6.98
CA SER A 140 5.19 -4.91 -5.80
C SER A 140 4.01 -3.97 -6.00
N THR A 141 2.85 -4.36 -5.48
CA THR A 141 1.60 -3.59 -5.47
C THR A 141 1.02 -3.66 -4.07
N ARG A 142 0.83 -2.50 -3.42
CA ARG A 142 0.50 -2.42 -1.99
C ARG A 142 -0.52 -1.32 -1.73
N LEU A 143 -1.67 -1.67 -1.18
CA LEU A 143 -2.61 -0.68 -0.64
C LEU A 143 -1.96 0.07 0.52
N ALA A 144 -2.39 1.31 0.75
CA ALA A 144 -2.03 2.05 1.94
C ALA A 144 -2.64 1.41 3.20
N MET A 145 -1.98 1.61 4.35
CA MET A 145 -2.48 1.18 5.66
C MET A 145 -3.58 2.10 6.21
N ASN A 146 -3.56 3.35 5.76
CA ASN A 146 -4.49 4.41 6.14
C ASN A 146 -4.98 5.16 4.90
N GLU A 147 -6.08 5.88 5.05
CA GLU A 147 -6.64 6.74 4.01
C GLU A 147 -6.16 8.18 4.20
N ALA A 148 -5.95 8.89 3.09
CA ALA A 148 -5.75 10.34 3.14
C ALA A 148 -7.08 11.03 3.47
N VAL A 149 -7.01 12.03 4.36
CA VAL A 149 -8.13 12.90 4.69
C VAL A 149 -8.35 13.88 3.53
N PRO A 150 -9.57 13.97 2.96
CA PRO A 150 -9.83 14.88 1.85
C PRO A 150 -9.58 16.34 2.23
N GLY A 151 -8.80 17.05 1.41
CA GLY A 151 -8.49 18.47 1.61
C GLY A 151 -7.45 18.77 2.68
N GLU A 152 -6.75 17.75 3.19
CA GLU A 152 -5.70 17.91 4.21
C GLU A 152 -4.45 17.12 3.81
N TRP A 153 -3.28 17.59 4.25
CA TRP A 153 -2.04 16.81 4.14
C TRP A 153 -2.06 15.65 5.12
N THR A 154 -2.02 14.43 4.59
CA THR A 154 -1.98 13.20 5.39
C THR A 154 -0.67 12.46 5.15
N ASP A 155 -0.05 11.95 6.22
CA ASP A 155 1.04 10.98 6.11
C ASP A 155 0.44 9.60 5.76
N VAL A 156 0.50 9.22 4.49
CA VAL A 156 -0.04 7.95 3.97
C VAL A 156 1.06 6.91 3.96
N VAL A 157 0.79 5.75 4.56
CA VAL A 157 1.81 4.72 4.77
C VAL A 157 1.53 3.49 3.95
N PHE A 158 2.54 3.03 3.22
CA PHE A 158 2.50 1.83 2.40
C PHE A 158 3.44 0.77 2.96
N PRO A 159 2.95 -0.44 3.26
CA PRO A 159 3.82 -1.55 3.64
C PRO A 159 4.50 -2.09 2.38
N MET A 160 5.81 -2.31 2.44
CA MET A 160 6.62 -2.82 1.34
C MET A 160 7.34 -4.09 1.75
N LYS A 161 7.17 -5.12 0.92
CA LYS A 161 7.85 -6.40 1.06
C LYS A 161 8.09 -6.96 -0.32
N GLY A 162 9.29 -7.46 -0.60
CA GLY A 162 9.64 -8.10 -1.86
C GLY A 162 10.20 -9.49 -1.68
N ALA A 163 10.77 -10.02 -2.77
CA ALA A 163 11.44 -11.32 -2.78
C ALA A 163 12.95 -11.21 -2.44
N GLY A 164 13.50 -10.00 -2.34
CA GLY A 164 14.96 -9.78 -2.37
C GLY A 164 15.54 -9.89 -3.78
N GLY A 165 16.76 -9.38 -3.99
CA GLY A 165 17.42 -9.40 -5.30
C GLY A 165 16.72 -8.56 -6.38
N ILE A 166 15.88 -7.61 -5.98
CA ILE A 166 15.14 -6.69 -6.85
C ILE A 166 15.52 -5.27 -6.49
N ARG A 167 15.99 -4.50 -7.48
CA ARG A 167 16.26 -3.06 -7.36
C ARG A 167 15.02 -2.27 -7.77
N ALA A 168 14.50 -1.46 -6.86
CA ALA A 168 13.44 -0.50 -7.12
C ALA A 168 14.01 0.69 -7.90
N HIS A 169 13.43 0.98 -9.07
CA HIS A 169 13.83 2.07 -9.96
C HIS A 169 12.85 3.25 -9.92
N SER A 170 11.56 2.97 -9.79
CA SER A 170 10.52 4.01 -9.75
C SER A 170 9.44 3.64 -8.74
N LEU A 171 8.84 4.67 -8.16
CA LEU A 171 7.65 4.55 -7.33
C LEU A 171 6.46 5.11 -8.09
N VAL A 172 5.32 4.41 -8.06
CA VAL A 172 4.06 4.92 -8.59
C VAL A 172 3.06 5.02 -7.45
N ILE A 173 2.61 6.24 -7.15
CA ILE A 173 1.57 6.51 -6.17
C ILE A 173 0.24 6.73 -6.89
N VAL A 174 -0.67 5.80 -6.69
CA VAL A 174 -2.05 5.87 -7.13
C VAL A 174 -2.85 6.57 -6.03
N PHE A 175 -3.27 7.80 -6.29
CA PHE A 175 -3.99 8.62 -5.31
C PHE A 175 -5.41 8.11 -5.00
N ASP A 176 -6.00 7.41 -5.96
CA ASP A 176 -7.34 6.85 -5.86
C ASP A 176 -7.41 5.56 -6.68
N CYS A 177 -7.30 4.43 -5.99
CA CYS A 177 -7.37 3.10 -6.59
C CYS A 177 -8.76 2.48 -6.55
N GLU A 178 -9.77 3.29 -6.24
CA GLU A 178 -11.16 2.90 -6.36
C GLU A 178 -11.55 2.69 -7.83
N SER A 179 -12.68 2.02 -8.06
CA SER A 179 -13.18 1.80 -9.42
C SER A 179 -13.22 3.11 -10.23
N PRO A 180 -12.71 3.11 -11.47
CA PRO A 180 -12.70 4.31 -12.31
C PRO A 180 -14.11 4.71 -12.75
N HIS A 181 -15.11 3.82 -12.64
CA HIS A 181 -16.50 4.17 -12.96
C HIS A 181 -17.15 5.06 -11.89
N ARG A 182 -16.57 5.13 -10.68
CA ARG A 182 -16.97 6.08 -9.63
C ARG A 182 -16.34 7.45 -9.81
N LEU A 183 -15.45 7.61 -10.79
CA LEU A 183 -14.75 8.85 -11.05
C LEU A 183 -15.57 9.69 -12.04
N ASP A 184 -16.38 10.59 -11.52
CA ASP A 184 -17.27 11.44 -12.35
C ASP A 184 -16.53 12.61 -13.02
N ALA A 185 -15.39 13.02 -12.44
CA ALA A 185 -14.56 14.12 -12.94
C ALA A 185 -13.07 13.89 -12.61
N PRO A 186 -12.15 14.39 -13.46
CA PRO A 186 -10.74 14.40 -13.11
C PRO A 186 -10.49 15.36 -11.94
N PHE A 187 -9.49 15.06 -11.11
CA PHE A 187 -9.05 15.94 -10.02
C PHE A 187 -7.53 15.96 -9.94
N VAL A 188 -6.97 16.96 -9.27
CA VAL A 188 -5.52 17.02 -8.99
C VAL A 188 -5.27 16.61 -7.54
N ALA A 189 -4.28 15.75 -7.36
CA ALA A 189 -3.74 15.39 -6.07
C ALA A 189 -2.25 15.75 -6.02
N TYR A 190 -1.74 15.92 -4.81
CA TYR A 190 -0.38 16.35 -4.55
C TYR A 190 0.30 15.36 -3.63
N MET A 191 1.60 15.14 -3.84
CA MET A 191 2.44 14.40 -2.91
C MET A 191 3.77 15.07 -2.66
N ASP A 192 4.36 14.76 -1.51
CA ASP A 192 5.64 15.26 -1.04
C ASP A 192 6.22 14.33 0.05
N ASP A 193 7.44 14.63 0.52
CA ASP A 193 8.09 13.96 1.66
C ASP A 193 8.01 12.43 1.61
N ILE A 194 8.49 11.85 0.51
CA ILE A 194 8.54 10.40 0.36
C ILE A 194 9.69 9.87 1.22
N ARG A 195 9.37 9.09 2.26
CA ARG A 195 10.32 8.61 3.27
C ARG A 195 10.34 7.08 3.33
N LEU A 196 11.51 6.49 3.10
CA LEU A 196 11.73 5.04 3.13
C LEU A 196 12.27 4.57 4.48
N GLY A 197 11.82 3.39 4.93
CA GLY A 197 12.47 2.64 6.01
C GLY A 197 12.11 3.12 7.42
N VAL A 198 11.14 4.01 7.52
CA VAL A 198 10.56 4.47 8.78
C VAL A 198 9.65 3.39 9.38
N ALA A 199 9.38 3.47 10.69
CA ALA A 199 8.48 2.52 11.36
C ALA A 199 7.04 2.73 10.87
N SER A 200 6.22 1.67 10.93
CA SER A 200 4.78 1.79 10.70
C SER A 200 4.18 2.90 11.57
N PRO A 201 3.08 3.53 11.14
CA PRO A 201 2.41 4.51 11.95
C PRO A 201 2.03 3.86 13.28
N GLN A 202 2.41 4.50 14.39
CA GLN A 202 1.83 4.16 15.68
C GLN A 202 0.35 4.45 15.55
N ALA A 203 -0.48 3.40 15.71
CA ALA A 203 -1.93 3.56 15.73
C ALA A 203 -2.28 4.72 16.68
N GLY A 204 -2.97 5.72 16.14
CA GLY A 204 -3.47 6.83 16.93
C GLY A 204 -4.23 6.32 18.16
N VAL A 205 -3.97 6.96 19.29
CA VAL A 205 -4.43 6.65 20.64
C VAL A 205 -5.92 6.27 20.70
N ALA A 206 -6.22 5.05 21.18
CA ALA A 206 -7.35 4.74 22.06
C ALA A 206 -7.32 3.29 22.58
N ALA A 207 -6.63 3.04 23.71
CA ALA A 207 -7.03 2.15 24.83
C ALA A 207 -5.89 2.09 25.87
N PRO A 208 -6.20 2.01 27.18
CA PRO A 208 -5.25 2.28 28.25
C PRO A 208 -4.11 1.25 28.30
N GLN A 209 -2.89 1.77 28.41
CA GLN A 209 -1.68 0.99 28.68
C GLN A 209 -1.81 0.25 30.01
N ALA A 210 -1.94 -1.07 29.96
CA ALA A 210 -1.50 -1.92 31.05
C ALA A 210 -0.10 -2.44 30.70
N SER A 211 0.89 -1.96 31.44
CA SER A 211 2.29 -2.40 31.36
C SER A 211 2.40 -3.91 31.45
N ARG A 212 3.01 -4.57 30.45
CA ARG A 212 3.56 -5.92 30.63
C ARG A 212 4.97 -6.00 30.10
N SER A 213 5.87 -6.24 31.05
CA SER A 213 7.24 -6.68 30.91
C SER A 213 7.34 -7.91 30.01
N ALA A 214 8.27 -7.85 29.06
CA ALA A 214 8.59 -8.93 28.13
C ALA A 214 9.16 -10.15 28.88
N LYS A 215 8.45 -11.27 28.78
CA LYS A 215 9.05 -12.61 28.82
C LYS A 215 8.70 -13.30 27.52
N ALA A 216 9.73 -13.83 26.87
CA ALA A 216 9.60 -14.63 25.66
C ALA A 216 8.78 -15.89 25.96
N ASP A 217 7.67 -16.05 25.25
CA ASP A 217 6.98 -17.32 25.11
C ASP A 217 6.61 -17.51 23.64
N ALA A 218 6.82 -18.73 23.15
CA ALA A 218 6.59 -19.10 21.77
C ALA A 218 5.10 -19.42 21.58
N GLY A 219 4.43 -18.68 20.70
CA GLY A 219 3.15 -19.09 20.13
C GLY A 219 1.89 -18.59 20.85
N GLN A 220 1.61 -17.28 20.75
CA GLN A 220 0.22 -16.80 20.69
C GLN A 220 0.22 -15.45 19.97
N GLY A 221 -0.39 -15.40 18.78
CA GLY A 221 -0.56 -14.15 18.03
C GLY A 221 -1.38 -13.13 18.83
N ASP A 222 -1.36 -11.87 18.41
CA ASP A 222 -2.09 -10.73 18.98
C ASP A 222 -3.63 -10.88 19.06
N GLY A 223 -4.17 -12.09 18.81
CA GLY A 223 -5.59 -12.39 18.74
C GLY A 223 -6.27 -11.80 17.50
N MET A 224 -5.51 -11.28 16.55
CA MET A 224 -6.02 -10.66 15.34
C MET A 224 -5.60 -11.44 14.10
N VAL A 225 -6.48 -11.45 13.10
CA VAL A 225 -6.29 -12.09 11.80
C VAL A 225 -6.10 -11.00 10.74
N LEU A 226 -5.10 -11.14 9.87
CA LEU A 226 -4.95 -10.24 8.72
C LEU A 226 -5.98 -10.64 7.67
N VAL A 227 -6.87 -9.70 7.30
CA VAL A 227 -7.87 -9.94 6.25
C VAL A 227 -7.55 -9.02 5.07
N THR A 228 -7.35 -9.63 3.91
CA THR A 228 -7.10 -8.96 2.63
C THR A 228 -8.25 -9.22 1.68
N ASN A 229 -8.40 -8.40 0.65
CA ASN A 229 -9.35 -8.65 -0.43
C ASN A 229 -8.66 -8.70 -1.80
N SER A 230 -9.31 -9.39 -2.74
CA SER A 230 -8.94 -9.42 -4.17
C SER A 230 -10.22 -9.47 -4.98
N GLN A 231 -10.25 -8.77 -6.12
CA GLN A 231 -11.48 -8.64 -6.89
C GLN A 231 -11.23 -8.11 -8.30
N ARG A 232 -12.16 -8.45 -9.18
CA ARG A 232 -12.31 -7.92 -10.54
C ARG A 232 -13.77 -7.52 -10.75
N ASN A 233 -14.01 -6.40 -11.44
CA ASN A 233 -15.35 -5.91 -11.82
C ASN A 233 -16.29 -5.62 -10.64
N GLY A 234 -15.74 -5.15 -9.53
CA GLY A 234 -16.46 -4.75 -8.33
C GLY A 234 -15.56 -4.82 -7.10
N GLU A 235 -16.17 -4.77 -5.92
CA GLU A 235 -15.46 -4.81 -4.65
C GLU A 235 -16.25 -5.48 -3.52
N VAL A 236 -15.55 -6.19 -2.63
CA VAL A 236 -16.05 -6.58 -1.31
C VAL A 236 -15.61 -5.55 -0.26
N LEU A 237 -16.60 -4.97 0.40
CA LEU A 237 -16.46 -3.98 1.48
C LEU A 237 -16.81 -4.60 2.83
N LEU A 238 -16.42 -3.93 3.91
CA LEU A 238 -17.06 -4.11 5.22
C LEU A 238 -18.54 -3.76 5.11
N ALA A 239 -19.38 -4.35 5.98
CA ALA A 239 -20.83 -4.14 5.91
C ALA A 239 -21.27 -2.68 6.11
N ASP A 240 -20.43 -1.85 6.72
CA ASP A 240 -20.64 -0.40 6.87
C ASP A 240 -20.20 0.41 5.64
N GLY A 241 -19.75 -0.26 4.57
CA GLY A 241 -19.33 0.35 3.32
C GLY A 241 -17.86 0.76 3.28
N ARG A 242 -17.08 0.55 4.35
CA ARG A 242 -15.64 0.83 4.33
C ARG A 242 -14.86 -0.24 3.55
N PRO A 243 -13.85 0.14 2.76
CA PRO A 243 -13.01 -0.83 2.07
C PRO A 243 -12.02 -1.53 3.01
N PHE A 244 -11.43 -2.63 2.56
CA PHE A 244 -10.27 -3.23 3.21
C PHE A 244 -9.01 -2.44 2.86
N ASN A 245 -8.32 -1.94 3.88
CA ASN A 245 -7.01 -1.29 3.76
C ASN A 245 -5.88 -2.28 4.02
N ALA A 246 -4.64 -1.94 3.65
CA ALA A 246 -3.51 -2.82 3.94
C ALA A 246 -3.33 -2.96 5.46
N GLY A 247 -3.20 -4.20 5.92
CA GLY A 247 -3.09 -4.46 7.35
C GLY A 247 -4.40 -4.41 8.11
N TYR A 248 -5.57 -4.39 7.44
CA TYR A 248 -6.85 -4.56 8.14
C TYR A 248 -6.83 -5.85 8.95
N ARG A 249 -7.04 -5.70 10.25
CA ARG A 249 -6.99 -6.78 11.23
C ARG A 249 -8.36 -6.96 11.86
N HIS A 250 -8.81 -8.21 11.95
CA HIS A 250 -10.08 -8.58 12.58
C HIS A 250 -9.85 -9.55 13.74
N PRO A 251 -10.62 -9.49 14.84
CA PRO A 251 -10.44 -10.43 15.93
C PRO A 251 -10.63 -11.89 15.48
N GLN A 252 -9.64 -12.74 15.78
CA GLN A 252 -9.65 -14.15 15.44
C GLN A 252 -10.88 -14.84 16.04
N GLY A 253 -11.53 -15.71 15.28
CA GLY A 253 -12.69 -16.47 15.75
C GLY A 253 -13.99 -15.65 15.85
N LYS A 254 -13.98 -14.35 15.51
CA LYS A 254 -15.19 -13.51 15.52
C LYS A 254 -15.78 -13.40 14.12
N PRO A 255 -17.11 -13.48 13.94
CA PRO A 255 -17.73 -13.29 12.63
C PRO A 255 -17.40 -11.92 12.03
N LEU A 256 -17.27 -11.86 10.71
CA LEU A 256 -17.05 -10.62 9.95
C LEU A 256 -18.20 -10.41 8.98
N ARG A 257 -18.83 -9.23 9.01
CA ARG A 257 -19.90 -8.88 8.09
C ARG A 257 -19.34 -8.07 6.93
N VAL A 258 -19.62 -8.50 5.71
CA VAL A 258 -19.11 -7.90 4.46
C VAL A 258 -20.24 -7.67 3.45
N LYS A 259 -19.98 -6.88 2.42
CA LYS A 259 -20.91 -6.65 1.32
C LYS A 259 -20.18 -6.64 -0.01
N GLY A 260 -20.63 -7.49 -0.94
CA GLY A 260 -20.19 -7.45 -2.33
C GLY A 260 -20.93 -6.36 -3.10
N VAL A 261 -20.18 -5.43 -3.67
CA VAL A 261 -20.67 -4.35 -4.53
C VAL A 261 -20.14 -4.58 -5.93
N GLY A 262 -21.03 -5.00 -6.83
CA GLY A 262 -20.68 -5.14 -8.25
C GLY A 262 -20.52 -3.78 -8.92
N GLU A 263 -19.63 -3.73 -9.91
CA GLU A 263 -19.47 -2.55 -10.76
C GLU A 263 -20.68 -2.26 -11.64
N GLN A 264 -20.68 -1.16 -12.40
CA GLN A 264 -21.73 -0.89 -13.39
C GLN A 264 -21.86 -2.07 -14.36
N GLY A 265 -23.05 -2.64 -14.45
CA GLY A 265 -23.31 -3.84 -15.27
C GLY A 265 -22.94 -5.15 -14.59
N PHE A 266 -22.45 -5.15 -13.35
CA PHE A 266 -22.14 -6.36 -12.58
C PHE A 266 -22.94 -6.45 -11.28
N THR A 267 -23.09 -7.67 -10.78
CA THR A 267 -23.62 -7.95 -9.44
C THR A 267 -22.74 -9.00 -8.76
N CYS A 268 -22.56 -8.88 -7.45
CA CYS A 268 -21.90 -9.91 -6.68
C CYS A 268 -22.83 -11.13 -6.57
N THR A 269 -22.37 -12.30 -7.01
CA THR A 269 -23.13 -13.56 -6.99
C THR A 269 -22.59 -14.57 -6.00
N ALA A 270 -21.32 -14.42 -5.60
CA ALA A 270 -20.73 -15.18 -4.51
C ALA A 270 -19.58 -14.42 -3.86
N ILE A 271 -19.26 -14.80 -2.62
CA ILE A 271 -18.02 -14.41 -1.94
C ILE A 271 -17.26 -15.68 -1.60
N ILE A 272 -15.98 -15.73 -1.96
CA ILE A 272 -15.06 -16.83 -1.65
C ILE A 272 -14.14 -16.35 -0.52
N VAL A 273 -14.06 -17.13 0.54
CA VAL A 273 -13.11 -16.89 1.65
C VAL A 273 -12.00 -17.91 1.54
N HIS A 274 -10.79 -17.45 1.22
CA HIS A 274 -9.58 -18.26 1.24
C HIS A 274 -8.93 -18.15 2.63
N HIS A 275 -8.74 -19.28 3.29
CA HIS A 275 -8.32 -19.36 4.70
C HIS A 275 -7.41 -20.57 4.96
N GLY A 276 -6.99 -20.73 6.21
CA GLY A 276 -6.05 -21.77 6.63
C GLY A 276 -4.60 -21.44 6.29
N PRO A 277 -3.65 -22.30 6.70
CA PRO A 277 -2.22 -22.08 6.46
C PRO A 277 -1.93 -21.87 4.97
N GLY A 278 -1.36 -20.70 4.63
CA GLY A 278 -1.04 -20.32 3.25
C GLY A 278 -2.25 -20.13 2.33
N ARG A 279 -3.47 -19.92 2.87
CA ARG A 279 -4.72 -19.74 2.09
C ARG A 279 -5.06 -20.94 1.19
N THR A 280 -4.78 -22.14 1.69
CA THR A 280 -4.95 -23.40 0.95
C THR A 280 -6.39 -23.94 0.96
N LEU A 281 -7.24 -23.41 1.83
CA LEU A 281 -8.65 -23.76 1.90
C LEU A 281 -9.50 -22.62 1.35
N SER A 282 -10.63 -22.96 0.71
CA SER A 282 -11.58 -21.96 0.22
C SER A 282 -13.00 -22.37 0.61
N THR A 283 -13.80 -21.41 1.06
CA THR A 283 -15.22 -21.59 1.35
C THR A 283 -16.02 -20.58 0.54
N THR A 284 -16.93 -21.08 -0.30
CA THR A 284 -17.75 -20.25 -1.21
C THR A 284 -19.15 -20.04 -0.64
N PHE A 285 -19.54 -18.78 -0.54
CA PHE A 285 -20.87 -18.34 -0.15
C PHE A 285 -21.60 -17.80 -1.38
N GLY A 286 -22.53 -18.59 -1.93
CA GLY A 286 -23.41 -18.13 -3.00
C GLY A 286 -24.53 -17.21 -2.51
N GLN A 287 -25.33 -16.67 -3.44
CA GLN A 287 -26.43 -15.73 -3.14
C GLN A 287 -27.38 -16.17 -2.02
N ALA A 288 -27.65 -17.47 -1.86
CA ALA A 288 -28.52 -17.98 -0.80
C ALA A 288 -27.99 -17.73 0.62
N ALA A 289 -26.67 -17.48 0.77
CA ALA A 289 -26.06 -17.12 2.04
C ALA A 289 -26.11 -15.61 2.32
N PHE A 290 -26.53 -14.79 1.35
CA PHE A 290 -26.60 -13.34 1.52
C PHE A 290 -27.89 -12.98 2.25
N GLN A 291 -27.78 -12.00 3.14
CA GLN A 291 -28.91 -11.40 3.83
C GLN A 291 -29.72 -10.52 2.86
N PRO A 292 -30.98 -10.18 3.19
CA PRO A 292 -31.83 -9.35 2.34
C PRO A 292 -31.23 -7.97 1.97
N ASP A 293 -30.34 -7.43 2.81
CA ASP A 293 -29.63 -6.16 2.56
C ASP A 293 -28.37 -6.32 1.68
N GLY A 294 -28.13 -7.54 1.16
CA GLY A 294 -27.00 -7.92 0.33
C GLY A 294 -25.70 -8.19 1.11
N THR A 295 -25.72 -8.18 2.44
CA THR A 295 -24.54 -8.48 3.26
C THR A 295 -24.36 -9.99 3.46
N LEU A 296 -23.12 -10.41 3.71
CA LEU A 296 -22.75 -11.77 4.11
C LEU A 296 -22.10 -11.72 5.50
N VAL A 297 -22.45 -12.67 6.36
CA VAL A 297 -21.72 -12.92 7.62
C VAL A 297 -20.77 -14.08 7.40
N ILE A 298 -19.47 -13.79 7.36
CA ILE A 298 -18.42 -14.80 7.33
C ILE A 298 -18.29 -15.39 8.75
N PRO A 299 -18.44 -16.71 8.91
CA PRO A 299 -18.24 -17.39 10.19
C PRO A 299 -16.84 -17.16 10.77
N GLY A 300 -16.75 -16.99 12.09
CA GLY A 300 -15.50 -16.64 12.76
C GLY A 300 -14.42 -17.73 12.73
N ASP A 301 -14.82 -19.00 12.60
CA ASP A 301 -13.93 -20.15 12.44
C ASP A 301 -13.12 -20.11 11.13
N LEU A 302 -13.63 -19.42 10.09
CA LEU A 302 -12.88 -19.17 8.86
C LEU A 302 -11.87 -18.02 8.99
N LEU A 303 -11.93 -17.24 10.08
CA LEU A 303 -11.13 -16.06 10.31
C LEU A 303 -9.96 -16.38 11.25
N THR A 304 -9.08 -17.24 10.76
CA THR A 304 -7.84 -17.67 11.43
C THR A 304 -6.65 -17.62 10.46
N GLY A 305 -5.48 -17.20 10.94
CA GLY A 305 -4.26 -17.09 10.11
C GLY A 305 -4.25 -15.89 9.16
N ASP A 306 -4.02 -16.13 7.86
CA ASP A 306 -4.11 -15.12 6.80
C ASP A 306 -5.35 -15.38 5.97
N VAL A 307 -6.22 -14.37 5.84
CA VAL A 307 -7.48 -14.49 5.11
C VAL A 307 -7.45 -13.62 3.85
N LEU A 308 -7.97 -14.17 2.76
CA LEU A 308 -8.27 -13.44 1.54
C LEU A 308 -9.76 -13.59 1.21
N ILE A 309 -10.44 -12.47 1.04
CA ILE A 309 -11.84 -12.42 0.64
C ILE A 309 -11.91 -12.02 -0.84
N GLU A 310 -12.60 -12.81 -1.63
CA GLU A 310 -12.78 -12.58 -3.06
C GLU A 310 -14.27 -12.45 -3.40
N GLY A 311 -14.62 -11.40 -4.14
CA GLY A 311 -15.96 -11.22 -4.69
C GLY A 311 -16.09 -11.79 -6.09
N VAL A 312 -17.06 -12.66 -6.32
CA VAL A 312 -17.42 -13.15 -7.65
C VAL A 312 -18.44 -12.20 -8.26
N MET A 313 -17.99 -11.46 -9.27
CA MET A 313 -18.80 -10.46 -9.97
C MET A 313 -19.28 -11.02 -11.30
N THR A 314 -20.60 -11.07 -11.48
CA THR A 314 -21.24 -11.57 -12.71
C THR A 314 -21.97 -10.45 -13.40
N GLU A 315 -21.89 -10.41 -14.73
CA GLU A 315 -22.60 -9.44 -15.54
C GLU A 315 -24.12 -9.56 -15.32
N ARG A 316 -24.79 -8.42 -15.16
CA ARG A 316 -26.25 -8.34 -15.09
C ARG A 316 -26.77 -8.64 -16.49
N LYS A 317 -27.61 -9.67 -16.59
CA LYS A 317 -28.39 -9.93 -17.81
C LYS A 317 -29.52 -8.92 -17.95
#